data_AF-A0A9N9J5F3-F1
#
_entry.id   AF-A0A9N9J5F3-F1
#
_cell.length_a   1.000
_cell.length_b   1.000
_cell.length_c   1.000
_cell.angle_alpha   90.00
_cell.angle_beta   90.00
_cell.angle_gamma   90.00
#
_symmetry.space_group_name_H-M   'P 1'
#
loop_
_entity.id
_entity.type
_entity.pdbx_description
1 polymer ?
#
loop_
_entity_poly.entity_id
_entity_poly.type
_entity_poly.pdbx_seq_one_letter_code
_entity_poly.pdbx_strand_id
1 'polypeptide(L)'
;RIDNSNLLMKSVIAHVIALHASMPPEASPLATLLHRLDKCQNIFILACISDIEAVLLSAVIASGGQVTRYSCECGSKYVIANCGQAMEAMRCPDCKTRTIGGGDHKSAAGNRRLDNKPIAGPIASNDQAGYIGESTNQTMMHSVRSMPPISYRILHLFVHVLISGSSPAVTNNFLQKNNQVATNAEQYCMDHIQNDWNVLKVILNCNDENLALLLHSILSLMTQNPPPASALKTPAEREEWETNFTRNYVSPQTKSVTETIANFRTMLDTASAAQGNNSGIIESWINQTQAIDDEHHARFLPRLWRKIGINSFENFRAHFNGNLSQNQKDFPFLSV
;
A
#
# COMPACT_ATOMS: atom_id res chain seq x y z
N ARG A 1 -28.60 8.09 6.52
CA ARG A 1 -28.76 7.93 5.06
C ARG A 1 -27.52 7.21 4.57
N ILE A 2 -27.64 5.99 4.06
CA ILE A 2 -26.47 5.26 3.54
C ILE A 2 -26.25 5.77 2.10
N ASP A 3 -25.09 6.35 1.83
CA ASP A 3 -24.70 6.72 0.47
C ASP A 3 -24.09 5.52 -0.28
N ASN A 4 -24.05 5.59 -1.62
CA ASN A 4 -23.56 4.47 -2.44
C ASN A 4 -22.07 4.15 -2.18
N SER A 5 -21.24 5.15 -1.83
CA SER A 5 -19.83 4.95 -1.50
C SER A 5 -19.69 4.09 -0.24
N ASN A 6 -20.51 4.34 0.77
CA ASN A 6 -20.56 3.61 2.03
C ASN A 6 -20.99 2.15 1.80
N LEU A 7 -21.96 1.90 0.91
CA LEU A 7 -22.36 0.53 0.54
C LEU A 7 -21.22 -0.23 -0.15
N LEU A 8 -20.54 0.40 -1.12
CA LEU A 8 -19.42 -0.19 -1.86
C LEU A 8 -18.22 -0.49 -0.96
N MET A 9 -17.89 0.41 -0.03
CA MET A 9 -16.84 0.16 0.95
C MET A 9 -17.23 -1.00 1.87
N LYS A 10 -18.48 -1.03 2.36
CA LYS A 10 -18.99 -2.12 3.21
C LYS A 10 -19.02 -3.47 2.50
N SER A 11 -19.30 -3.52 1.19
CA SER A 11 -19.23 -4.78 0.45
C SER A 11 -17.80 -5.33 0.41
N VAL A 12 -16.80 -4.46 0.22
CA VAL A 12 -15.39 -4.85 0.28
C VAL A 12 -15.02 -5.33 1.69
N ILE A 13 -15.38 -4.59 2.74
CA ILE A 13 -15.17 -5.01 4.15
C ILE A 13 -15.75 -6.40 4.39
N ALA A 14 -17.00 -6.64 3.97
CA ALA A 14 -17.66 -7.93 4.12
C ALA A 14 -16.94 -9.05 3.36
N HIS A 15 -16.46 -8.80 2.14
CA HIS A 15 -15.71 -9.78 1.36
C HIS A 15 -14.35 -10.10 2.01
N VAL A 16 -13.61 -9.11 2.50
CA VAL A 16 -12.36 -9.34 3.26
C VAL A 16 -12.62 -10.26 4.45
N ILE A 17 -13.62 -9.95 5.28
CA ILE A 17 -13.98 -10.77 6.45
C ILE A 17 -14.40 -12.18 6.00
N ALA A 18 -15.29 -12.30 5.02
CA ALA A 18 -15.80 -13.59 4.55
C ALA A 18 -14.69 -14.49 4.00
N LEU A 19 -13.77 -13.94 3.19
CA LEU A 19 -12.62 -14.68 2.68
C LEU A 19 -11.77 -15.23 3.84
N HIS A 20 -11.34 -14.37 4.76
CA HIS A 20 -10.45 -14.78 5.84
C HIS A 20 -11.14 -15.65 6.90
N ALA A 21 -12.45 -15.48 7.11
CA ALA A 21 -13.26 -16.34 7.97
C ALA A 21 -13.42 -17.75 7.38
N SER A 22 -13.43 -17.88 6.05
CA SER A 22 -13.56 -19.17 5.36
C SER A 22 -12.27 -20.00 5.36
N MET A 23 -11.14 -19.41 5.76
CA MET A 23 -9.83 -20.07 5.83
C MET A 23 -9.48 -20.49 7.26
N PRO A 24 -8.72 -21.60 7.44
CA PRO A 24 -8.09 -21.91 8.73
C PRO A 24 -7.22 -20.75 9.22
N PRO A 25 -7.14 -20.49 10.55
CA PRO A 25 -6.34 -19.41 11.10
C PRO A 25 -4.88 -19.42 10.64
N GLU A 26 -4.31 -20.60 10.46
CA GLU A 26 -2.90 -20.82 10.10
C GLU A 26 -2.64 -20.73 8.59
N ALA A 27 -3.68 -20.58 7.77
CA ALA A 27 -3.56 -20.57 6.31
C ALA A 27 -2.79 -19.34 5.80
N SER A 28 -2.95 -18.19 6.45
CA SER A 28 -2.23 -16.96 6.12
C SER A 28 -2.15 -16.04 7.35
N PRO A 29 -1.19 -15.10 7.40
CA PRO A 29 -1.14 -14.13 8.49
C PRO A 29 -2.41 -13.28 8.62
N LEU A 30 -3.10 -12.99 7.50
CA LEU A 30 -4.36 -12.27 7.49
C LEU A 30 -5.51 -13.09 8.11
N ALA A 31 -5.55 -14.40 7.85
CA ALA A 31 -6.50 -15.28 8.53
C ALA A 31 -6.18 -15.35 10.04
N THR A 32 -4.90 -15.47 10.41
CA THR A 32 -4.48 -15.43 11.82
C THR A 32 -4.92 -14.14 12.51
N LEU A 33 -4.80 -13.00 11.82
CA LEU A 33 -5.18 -11.70 12.36
C LEU A 33 -6.68 -11.62 12.71
N LEU A 34 -7.55 -12.16 11.84
CA LEU A 34 -8.99 -12.20 12.09
C LEU A 34 -9.36 -13.16 13.22
N HIS A 35 -8.83 -14.38 13.17
CA HIS A 35 -9.25 -15.47 14.07
C HIS A 35 -8.57 -15.40 15.44
N ARG A 36 -7.32 -14.92 15.50
CA ARG A 36 -6.40 -15.05 16.64
C ARG A 36 -5.63 -13.75 16.92
N LEU A 37 -6.36 -12.63 16.94
CA LEU A 37 -5.78 -11.32 17.23
C LEU A 37 -5.00 -11.29 18.56
N ASP A 38 -5.46 -12.05 19.56
CA ASP A 38 -4.82 -12.26 20.86
C ASP A 38 -3.37 -12.76 20.76
N LYS A 39 -3.06 -13.55 19.73
CA LYS A 39 -1.73 -14.14 19.50
C LYS A 39 -0.81 -13.28 18.65
N CYS A 40 -1.29 -12.17 18.11
CA CYS A 40 -0.54 -11.34 17.16
C CYS A 40 0.33 -10.27 17.86
N GLN A 41 0.38 -10.20 19.19
CA GLN A 41 1.13 -9.16 19.91
C GLN A 41 2.66 -9.26 19.80
N ASN A 42 3.17 -10.44 19.44
CA ASN A 42 4.61 -10.74 19.39
C ASN A 42 5.06 -11.19 17.98
N ILE A 43 4.38 -10.70 16.95
CA ILE A 43 4.76 -10.89 15.54
C ILE A 43 4.85 -9.54 14.85
N PHE A 44 5.57 -9.45 13.73
CA PHE A 44 5.69 -8.24 12.94
C PHE A 44 4.42 -8.03 12.10
N ILE A 45 3.63 -7.01 12.42
CA ILE A 45 2.33 -6.78 11.76
C ILE A 45 2.54 -6.26 10.34
N LEU A 46 1.82 -6.87 9.40
CA LEU A 46 1.77 -6.48 7.99
C LEU A 46 1.30 -5.03 7.83
N ALA A 47 1.90 -4.31 6.88
CA ALA A 47 1.66 -2.90 6.61
C ALA A 47 1.79 -1.95 7.82
N CYS A 48 2.27 -2.43 8.96
CA CYS A 48 2.59 -1.57 10.11
C CYS A 48 3.86 -0.77 9.80
N ILE A 49 3.95 0.43 10.37
CA ILE A 49 5.15 1.27 10.27
C ILE A 49 6.39 0.52 10.79
N SER A 50 7.54 0.84 10.20
CA SER A 50 8.84 0.35 10.64
C SER A 50 9.71 1.46 11.18
N ASP A 51 10.83 1.09 11.81
CA ASP A 51 11.95 2.01 12.03
C ASP A 51 12.54 2.43 10.67
N ILE A 52 12.00 3.52 10.11
CA ILE A 52 12.39 4.07 8.79
C ILE A 52 13.89 4.41 8.77
N GLU A 53 14.46 4.83 9.90
CA GLU A 53 15.89 5.13 10.01
C GLU A 53 16.72 3.87 9.77
N ALA A 54 16.38 2.75 10.41
CA ALA A 54 17.05 1.48 10.19
C ALA A 54 16.88 0.94 8.76
N VAL A 55 15.69 1.08 8.18
CA VAL A 55 15.40 0.64 6.80
C VAL A 55 16.25 1.41 5.78
N LEU A 56 16.23 2.74 5.83
CA LEU A 56 16.95 3.59 4.89
C LEU A 56 18.47 3.36 4.95
N LEU A 57 19.01 3.28 6.17
CA LEU A 57 20.44 3.07 6.35
C LEU A 57 20.88 1.66 5.91
N SER A 58 20.06 0.63 6.16
CA SER A 58 20.35 -0.75 5.75
C SER A 58 20.42 -0.89 4.22
N ALA A 59 19.57 -0.18 3.47
CA ALA A 59 19.59 -0.20 2.02
C ALA A 59 20.91 0.35 1.44
N VAL A 60 21.44 1.42 2.02
CA VAL A 60 22.74 2.00 1.61
C VAL A 60 23.89 1.06 1.93
N ILE A 61 23.85 0.39 3.08
CA ILE A 61 24.88 -0.59 3.47
C ILE A 61 24.83 -1.84 2.59
N ALA A 62 23.64 -2.35 2.28
CA ALA A 62 23.45 -3.51 1.40
C ALA A 62 23.99 -3.29 -0.03
N SER A 63 24.07 -2.02 -0.47
CA SER A 63 24.68 -1.64 -1.75
C SER A 63 26.23 -1.62 -1.71
N GLY A 64 26.84 -2.19 -0.66
CA GLY A 64 28.29 -2.18 -0.44
C GLY A 64 28.83 -0.88 0.16
N GLY A 65 27.94 0.01 0.61
CA GLY A 65 28.28 1.31 1.18
C GLY A 65 28.49 1.27 2.70
N GLN A 66 28.88 2.42 3.24
CA GLN A 66 28.87 2.70 4.67
C GLN A 66 28.33 4.11 4.89
N VAL A 67 27.71 4.36 6.04
CA VAL A 67 27.01 5.62 6.33
C VAL A 67 27.37 6.18 7.69
N THR A 68 27.46 7.51 7.80
CA THR A 68 27.59 8.22 9.07
C THR A 68 26.40 9.17 9.20
N ARG A 69 25.69 9.10 10.32
CA ARG A 69 24.58 9.99 10.63
C ARG A 69 25.09 11.30 11.19
N TYR A 70 24.41 12.36 10.80
CA TYR A 70 24.61 13.71 11.29
C TYR A 70 23.26 14.30 11.66
N SER A 71 23.30 15.34 12.49
CA SER A 71 22.15 16.17 12.83
C SER A 71 22.48 17.62 12.59
N CYS A 72 21.57 18.34 11.95
CA CYS A 72 21.58 19.79 11.96
C CYS A 72 21.21 20.27 13.37
N GLU A 73 21.68 21.45 13.76
CA GLU A 73 21.34 22.10 15.03
C GLU A 73 19.83 22.30 15.22
N CYS A 74 19.05 22.39 14.14
CA CYS A 74 17.58 22.42 14.21
C CYS A 74 16.94 21.06 14.53
N GLY A 75 17.72 19.98 14.62
CA GLY A 75 17.26 18.63 14.95
C GLY A 75 17.15 17.67 13.75
N SER A 76 17.16 18.18 12.52
CA SER A 76 17.04 17.37 11.29
C SER A 76 18.19 16.40 11.13
N LYS A 77 17.89 15.11 10.98
CA LYS A 77 18.90 14.07 10.73
C LYS A 77 19.18 13.95 9.23
N TYR A 78 20.43 13.69 8.88
CA TYR A 78 20.86 13.37 7.52
C TYR A 78 22.05 12.41 7.55
N VAL A 79 22.39 11.83 6.40
CA VAL A 79 23.44 10.81 6.30
C VAL A 79 24.51 11.23 5.30
N ILE A 80 25.76 10.87 5.58
CA ILE A 80 26.88 11.01 4.65
C ILE A 80 27.44 9.61 4.41
N ALA A 81 27.47 9.18 3.15
CA ALA A 81 28.00 7.88 2.73
C ALA A 81 29.54 7.86 2.63
N ASN A 82 30.12 6.78 2.10
CA ASN A 82 31.56 6.65 1.81
C ASN A 82 32.43 6.85 3.06
N CYS A 83 33.38 7.79 3.08
CA CYS A 83 34.25 8.03 4.23
C CYS A 83 33.50 8.61 5.46
N GLY A 84 32.22 8.98 5.30
CA GLY A 84 31.39 9.52 6.38
C GLY A 84 31.77 10.94 6.81
N GLN A 85 32.54 11.66 6.00
CA GLN A 85 33.00 13.03 6.22
C GLN A 85 32.42 13.97 5.16
N ALA A 86 32.13 15.21 5.56
CA ALA A 86 31.42 16.15 4.69
C ALA A 86 32.30 16.64 3.54
N MET A 87 31.83 16.47 2.31
CA MET A 87 32.52 16.97 1.10
C MET A 87 31.66 17.95 0.29
N GLU A 88 30.35 17.92 0.49
CA GLU A 88 29.40 18.81 -0.15
C GLU A 88 28.52 19.50 0.90
N ALA A 89 28.12 20.73 0.60
CA ALA A 89 27.32 21.56 1.46
C ALA A 89 26.01 21.95 0.76
N MET A 90 24.90 21.89 1.50
CA MET A 90 23.59 22.31 1.01
C MET A 90 22.78 22.99 2.12
N ARG A 91 21.67 23.64 1.78
CA ARG A 91 20.74 24.16 2.79
C ARG A 91 19.92 23.02 3.38
N CYS A 92 19.73 23.05 4.70
CA CYS A 92 18.85 22.12 5.41
C CYS A 92 17.44 22.22 4.83
N PRO A 93 16.82 21.12 4.38
CA PRO A 93 15.48 21.16 3.79
C PRO A 93 14.40 21.58 4.81
N ASP A 94 14.59 21.24 6.09
CA ASP A 94 13.59 21.50 7.13
C ASP A 94 13.63 22.94 7.62
N CYS A 95 14.78 23.41 8.13
CA CYS A 95 14.88 24.78 8.66
C CYS A 95 15.20 25.82 7.59
N LYS A 96 15.60 25.40 6.38
CA LYS A 96 15.91 26.22 5.18
C LYS A 96 17.01 27.27 5.34
N THR A 97 17.51 27.46 6.56
CA THR A 97 18.40 28.54 6.96
C THR A 97 19.81 28.04 7.23
N ARG A 98 19.97 26.86 7.84
CA ARG A 98 21.29 26.30 8.17
C ARG A 98 21.89 25.52 7.01
N THR A 99 23.21 25.48 6.94
CA THR A 99 23.94 24.64 6.00
C THR A 99 24.15 23.27 6.63
N ILE A 100 23.78 22.19 5.92
CA ILE A 100 24.12 20.82 6.26
C ILE A 100 25.25 20.32 5.36
N GLY A 101 26.00 19.32 5.83
CA GLY A 101 27.21 18.86 5.14
C GLY A 101 28.41 19.77 5.42
N GLY A 102 29.17 20.15 4.40
CA GLY A 102 30.44 20.88 4.55
C GLY A 102 31.38 20.68 3.36
N GLY A 103 32.68 20.85 3.57
CA GLY A 103 33.70 20.72 2.52
C GLY A 103 35.04 20.30 3.10
N ASP A 104 35.89 19.69 2.27
CA ASP A 104 37.22 19.20 2.65
C ASP A 104 37.20 18.33 3.91
N HIS A 105 36.23 17.42 3.98
CA HIS A 105 35.99 16.53 5.12
C HIS A 105 35.62 17.22 6.44
N LYS A 106 35.32 18.53 6.41
CA LYS A 106 34.92 19.32 7.58
C LYS A 106 33.44 19.69 7.49
N SER A 107 32.69 19.35 8.53
CA SER A 107 31.29 19.73 8.64
C SER A 107 31.12 21.23 8.86
N ALA A 108 30.13 21.84 8.20
CA ALA A 108 29.74 23.21 8.45
C ALA A 108 29.28 23.43 9.91
N ALA A 109 29.41 24.64 10.42
CA ALA A 109 28.98 24.99 11.77
C ALA A 109 27.50 24.61 12.03
N GLY A 110 27.20 24.13 13.22
CA GLY A 110 25.86 23.65 13.58
C GLY A 110 25.52 22.24 13.10
N ASN A 111 26.46 21.50 12.53
CA ASN A 111 26.29 20.08 12.23
C ASN A 111 26.96 19.23 13.30
N ARG A 112 26.21 18.28 13.86
CA ARG A 112 26.70 17.33 14.87
C ARG A 112 26.73 15.94 14.29
N ARG A 113 27.92 15.36 14.20
CA ARG A 113 28.13 13.95 13.87
C ARG A 113 27.56 13.08 15.00
N LEU A 114 26.76 12.08 14.65
CA LEU A 114 26.08 11.20 15.61
C LEU A 114 26.82 9.87 15.82
N ASP A 115 27.59 9.43 14.83
CA ASP A 115 28.32 8.16 14.88
C ASP A 115 29.84 8.37 14.96
N ASN A 116 30.51 7.64 15.85
CA ASN A 116 31.96 7.72 16.03
C ASN A 116 32.74 7.19 14.82
N LYS A 117 32.16 6.22 14.08
CA LYS A 117 32.73 5.62 12.86
C LYS A 117 31.61 5.38 11.84
N PRO A 118 31.91 5.34 10.54
CA PRO A 118 30.93 4.92 9.55
C PRO A 118 30.37 3.54 9.87
N ILE A 119 29.06 3.41 9.77
CA ILE A 119 28.33 2.17 9.95
C ILE A 119 28.40 1.41 8.63
N ALA A 120 29.09 0.27 8.65
CA ALA A 120 29.25 -0.65 7.50
C ALA A 120 28.64 -2.04 7.77
N GLY A 121 28.07 -2.25 8.95
CA GLY A 121 27.50 -3.52 9.39
C GLY A 121 25.99 -3.44 9.60
N PRO A 122 25.34 -4.56 9.97
CA PRO A 122 23.90 -4.62 10.21
C PRO A 122 23.49 -3.55 11.22
N ILE A 123 22.49 -2.75 10.85
CA ILE A 123 21.93 -1.77 11.77
C ILE A 123 20.93 -2.50 12.65
N ALA A 124 21.09 -2.32 13.96
CA ALA A 124 20.10 -2.78 14.92
C ALA A 124 18.78 -2.07 14.59
N SER A 125 17.86 -2.81 13.99
CA SER A 125 16.52 -2.34 13.72
C SER A 125 15.77 -2.18 15.03
N ASN A 126 15.20 -1.00 15.31
CA ASN A 126 14.25 -0.85 16.41
C ASN A 126 12.83 -1.21 16.00
N ASP A 127 12.67 -1.94 14.89
CA ASP A 127 11.40 -2.46 14.44
C ASP A 127 10.82 -3.38 15.51
N GLN A 128 9.60 -3.09 15.94
CA GLN A 128 8.98 -3.73 17.10
C GLN A 128 7.97 -4.76 16.64
N ALA A 129 7.94 -5.90 17.32
CA ALA A 129 6.83 -6.84 17.20
C ALA A 129 5.56 -6.26 17.85
N GLY A 130 4.41 -6.70 17.37
CA GLY A 130 3.11 -6.16 17.73
C GLY A 130 2.73 -4.93 16.92
N TYR A 131 1.50 -4.46 17.10
CA TYR A 131 1.01 -3.29 16.39
C TYR A 131 1.62 -2.00 16.96
N ILE A 132 1.98 -1.08 16.06
CA ILE A 132 2.45 0.25 16.42
C ILE A 132 1.37 1.23 15.97
N GLY A 133 0.67 1.84 16.93
CA GLY A 133 -0.38 2.81 16.63
C GLY A 133 0.14 4.02 15.86
N GLU A 134 -0.64 4.46 14.88
CA GLU A 134 -0.32 5.54 13.95
C GLU A 134 -1.55 6.41 13.70
N SER A 135 -1.32 7.68 13.34
CA SER A 135 -2.40 8.56 12.88
C SER A 135 -2.70 8.30 11.40
N THR A 136 -3.93 8.60 10.96
CA THR A 136 -4.28 8.50 9.53
C THR A 136 -3.33 9.35 8.70
N ASN A 137 -2.69 8.74 7.71
CA ASN A 137 -1.72 9.40 6.84
C ASN A 137 -2.36 9.70 5.48
N GLN A 138 -2.52 10.97 5.13
CA GLN A 138 -3.09 11.41 3.84
C GLN A 138 -2.04 11.55 2.73
N THR A 139 -0.76 11.33 3.03
CA THR A 139 0.32 11.42 2.04
C THR A 139 0.11 10.37 0.96
N MET A 140 -0.16 10.86 -0.24
CA MET A 140 -0.49 10.05 -1.41
C MET A 140 0.60 9.00 -1.72
N MET A 141 1.88 9.40 -1.67
CA MET A 141 3.00 8.53 -2.02
C MET A 141 3.63 7.86 -0.79
N HIS A 142 2.89 7.74 0.32
CA HIS A 142 3.40 7.02 1.48
C HIS A 142 3.60 5.54 1.18
N SER A 143 4.77 5.04 1.52
CA SER A 143 5.19 3.66 1.37
C SER A 143 5.90 3.21 2.64
N VAL A 144 5.84 1.91 2.92
CA VAL A 144 6.61 1.27 3.99
C VAL A 144 7.52 0.22 3.39
N ARG A 145 8.79 0.20 3.82
CA ARG A 145 9.81 -0.74 3.32
C ARG A 145 9.87 -0.70 1.79
N SER A 146 9.85 -1.87 1.13
CA SER A 146 9.83 -2.03 -0.32
C SER A 146 8.41 -2.03 -0.93
N MET A 147 7.36 -1.85 -0.11
CA MET A 147 5.97 -1.88 -0.59
C MET A 147 5.57 -0.57 -1.27
N PRO A 148 5.14 -0.59 -2.56
CA PRO A 148 4.65 0.60 -3.25
C PRO A 148 3.40 1.21 -2.58
N PRO A 149 3.12 2.53 -2.79
CA PRO A 149 2.00 3.20 -2.13
C PRO A 149 0.64 2.51 -2.32
N ILE A 150 0.33 2.05 -3.54
CA ILE A 150 -0.94 1.36 -3.82
C ILE A 150 -1.05 0.07 -3.01
N SER A 151 0.00 -0.76 -3.02
CA SER A 151 0.05 -2.02 -2.28
C SER A 151 -0.08 -1.79 -0.78
N TYR A 152 0.60 -0.77 -0.24
CA TYR A 152 0.52 -0.40 1.16
C TYR A 152 -0.91 -0.06 1.54
N ARG A 153 -1.56 0.84 0.80
CA ARG A 153 -2.93 1.25 1.12
C ARG A 153 -3.93 0.10 1.06
N ILE A 154 -3.78 -0.81 0.09
CA ILE A 154 -4.66 -1.99 -0.01
C ILE A 154 -4.44 -2.94 1.16
N LEU A 155 -3.18 -3.28 1.47
CA LEU A 155 -2.88 -4.20 2.56
C LEU A 155 -3.23 -3.61 3.93
N HIS A 156 -2.92 -2.33 4.15
CA HIS A 156 -3.24 -1.60 5.38
C HIS A 156 -4.75 -1.55 5.62
N LEU A 157 -5.54 -1.29 4.57
CA LEU A 157 -7.01 -1.38 4.62
C LEU A 157 -7.46 -2.78 5.05
N PHE A 158 -6.94 -3.84 4.41
CA PHE A 158 -7.31 -5.23 4.77
C PHE A 158 -6.93 -5.55 6.22
N VAL A 159 -5.75 -5.14 6.67
CA VAL A 159 -5.27 -5.31 8.05
C VAL A 159 -6.25 -4.66 9.04
N HIS A 160 -6.67 -3.41 8.82
CA HIS A 160 -7.62 -2.73 9.70
C HIS A 160 -9.02 -3.35 9.69
N VAL A 161 -9.49 -3.83 8.54
CA VAL A 161 -10.75 -4.58 8.46
C VAL A 161 -10.68 -5.82 9.36
N LEU A 162 -9.60 -6.59 9.28
CA LEU A 162 -9.47 -7.84 10.03
C LEU A 162 -9.27 -7.59 11.53
N ILE A 163 -8.53 -6.55 11.92
CA ILE A 163 -8.41 -6.11 13.32
C ILE A 163 -9.78 -5.75 13.92
N SER A 164 -10.64 -5.10 13.14
CA SER A 164 -11.99 -4.70 13.58
C SER A 164 -12.95 -5.89 13.78
N GLY A 165 -12.61 -7.08 13.27
CA GLY A 165 -13.44 -8.29 13.39
C GLY A 165 -13.39 -8.97 14.77
N SER A 166 -12.51 -8.52 15.67
CA SER A 166 -12.36 -9.06 17.03
C SER A 166 -13.14 -8.25 18.08
N SER A 167 -13.29 -8.81 19.29
CA SER A 167 -13.96 -8.11 20.40
C SER A 167 -13.23 -6.80 20.77
N PRO A 168 -13.95 -5.73 21.18
CA PRO A 168 -13.34 -4.44 21.48
C PRO A 168 -12.19 -4.49 22.50
N ALA A 169 -12.29 -5.35 23.52
CA ALA A 169 -11.25 -5.50 24.55
C ALA A 169 -9.94 -6.07 23.98
N VAL A 170 -10.04 -7.11 23.14
CA VAL A 170 -8.88 -7.72 22.48
C VAL A 170 -8.26 -6.74 21.48
N THR A 171 -9.11 -6.06 20.70
CA THR A 171 -8.66 -5.10 19.70
C THR A 171 -7.96 -3.89 20.32
N ASN A 172 -8.51 -3.31 21.39
CA ASN A 172 -7.85 -2.21 22.10
C ASN A 172 -6.47 -2.63 22.65
N ASN A 173 -6.36 -3.80 23.28
CA ASN A 173 -5.09 -4.30 23.80
C ASN A 173 -4.06 -4.52 22.67
N PHE A 174 -4.51 -5.10 21.54
CA PHE A 174 -3.66 -5.27 20.36
C PHE A 174 -3.17 -3.94 19.80
N LEU A 175 -4.07 -2.98 19.58
CA LEU A 175 -3.74 -1.67 19.00
C LEU A 175 -2.85 -0.82 19.92
N GLN A 176 -2.99 -0.97 21.23
CA GLN A 176 -2.24 -0.21 22.24
C GLN A 176 -0.91 -0.86 22.66
N LYS A 177 -0.51 -1.94 21.98
CA LYS A 177 0.64 -2.78 22.38
C LYS A 177 1.94 -1.99 22.56
N ASN A 178 2.24 -1.08 21.65
CA ASN A 178 3.51 -0.33 21.63
C ASN A 178 3.34 1.18 21.90
N ASN A 179 2.11 1.71 21.82
CA ASN A 179 1.80 3.10 22.17
C ASN A 179 0.29 3.28 22.44
N GLN A 180 -0.13 4.47 22.89
CA GLN A 180 -1.52 4.75 23.30
C GLN A 180 -2.28 5.59 22.27
N VAL A 181 -1.94 5.50 20.98
CA VAL A 181 -2.56 6.31 19.92
C VAL A 181 -4.03 5.92 19.69
N ALA A 182 -4.33 4.62 19.67
CA ALA A 182 -5.68 4.12 19.46
C ALA A 182 -6.47 4.08 20.77
N THR A 183 -7.40 5.02 20.97
CA THR A 183 -8.23 5.11 22.19
C THR A 183 -9.62 4.48 22.03
N ASN A 184 -10.14 4.46 20.80
CA ASN A 184 -11.38 3.79 20.43
C ASN A 184 -11.09 2.90 19.21
N ALA A 185 -11.03 1.57 19.42
CA ALA A 185 -10.70 0.61 18.38
C ALA A 185 -11.59 0.69 17.13
N GLU A 186 -12.91 0.80 17.30
CA GLU A 186 -13.85 0.84 16.16
C GLU A 186 -13.62 2.08 15.31
N GLN A 187 -13.58 3.26 15.97
CA GLN A 187 -13.32 4.52 15.28
C GLN A 187 -11.94 4.52 14.62
N TYR A 188 -10.92 4.03 15.34
CA TYR A 188 -9.54 3.98 14.86
C TYR A 188 -9.42 3.14 13.57
N CYS A 189 -9.96 1.91 13.57
CA CYS A 189 -9.93 1.06 12.37
C CYS A 189 -10.74 1.67 11.22
N MET A 190 -11.93 2.21 11.50
CA MET A 190 -12.76 2.83 10.46
C MET A 190 -12.14 4.10 9.87
N ASP A 191 -11.47 4.93 10.68
CA ASP A 191 -10.74 6.11 10.23
C ASP A 191 -9.62 5.73 9.26
N HIS A 192 -8.86 4.68 9.58
CA HIS A 192 -7.81 4.17 8.70
C HIS A 192 -8.37 3.57 7.41
N ILE A 193 -9.41 2.72 7.50
CA ILE A 193 -10.09 2.15 6.32
C ILE A 193 -10.57 3.25 5.37
N GLN A 194 -11.22 4.28 5.92
CA GLN A 194 -11.79 5.36 5.13
C GLN A 194 -10.71 6.29 4.57
N ASN A 195 -9.64 6.53 5.32
CA ASN A 195 -8.46 7.24 4.84
C ASN A 195 -7.81 6.51 3.66
N ASP A 196 -7.53 5.22 3.79
CA ASP A 196 -6.89 4.44 2.72
C ASP A 196 -7.78 4.35 1.49
N TRP A 197 -9.09 4.17 1.67
CA TRP A 197 -10.07 4.22 0.58
C TRP A 197 -9.99 5.55 -0.19
N ASN A 198 -9.99 6.67 0.53
CA ASN A 198 -9.93 8.00 -0.08
C ASN A 198 -8.60 8.24 -0.80
N VAL A 199 -7.48 7.85 -0.19
CA VAL A 199 -6.16 7.98 -0.80
C VAL A 199 -6.03 7.08 -2.03
N LEU A 200 -6.57 5.85 -2.00
CA LEU A 200 -6.57 4.94 -3.15
C LEU A 200 -7.31 5.53 -4.35
N LYS A 201 -8.48 6.16 -4.14
CA LYS A 201 -9.21 6.85 -5.22
C LYS A 201 -8.35 7.93 -5.89
N VAL A 202 -7.58 8.67 -5.10
CA VAL A 202 -6.69 9.72 -5.61
C VAL A 202 -5.48 9.14 -6.35
N ILE A 203 -4.83 8.11 -5.80
CA ILE A 203 -3.63 7.50 -6.41
C ILE A 203 -3.99 6.79 -7.72
N LEU A 204 -5.11 6.06 -7.74
CA LEU A 204 -5.57 5.28 -8.90
C LEU A 204 -6.45 6.08 -9.86
N ASN A 205 -6.74 7.33 -9.52
CA ASN A 205 -7.66 8.22 -10.24
C ASN A 205 -8.99 7.54 -10.63
N CYS A 206 -9.65 6.93 -9.65
CA CYS A 206 -10.89 6.18 -9.85
C CYS A 206 -12.00 6.59 -8.87
N ASN A 207 -13.25 6.27 -9.21
CA ASN A 207 -14.40 6.48 -8.33
C ASN A 207 -14.60 5.30 -7.37
N ASP A 208 -15.53 5.43 -6.41
CA ASP A 208 -15.80 4.40 -5.41
C ASP A 208 -16.17 3.03 -6.00
N GLU A 209 -16.94 3.02 -7.10
CA GLU A 209 -17.37 1.78 -7.74
C GLU A 209 -16.20 1.03 -8.39
N ASN A 210 -15.37 1.76 -9.14
CA ASN A 210 -14.18 1.21 -9.76
C ASN A 210 -13.16 0.72 -8.72
N LEU A 211 -13.01 1.44 -7.60
CA LEU A 211 -12.18 0.98 -6.50
C LEU A 211 -12.74 -0.30 -5.87
N ALA A 212 -14.05 -0.38 -5.62
CA ALA A 212 -14.68 -1.57 -5.07
C ALA A 212 -14.48 -2.80 -5.99
N LEU A 213 -14.68 -2.63 -7.31
CA LEU A 213 -14.48 -3.71 -8.29
C LEU A 213 -13.02 -4.16 -8.35
N LEU A 214 -12.06 -3.22 -8.28
CA LEU A 214 -10.64 -3.54 -8.20
C LEU A 214 -10.31 -4.36 -6.95
N LEU A 215 -10.77 -3.93 -5.77
CA LEU A 215 -10.52 -4.63 -4.51
C LEU A 215 -11.20 -6.01 -4.49
N HIS A 216 -12.41 -6.13 -5.00
CA HIS A 216 -13.08 -7.42 -5.17
C HIS A 216 -12.36 -8.35 -6.15
N SER A 217 -11.76 -7.81 -7.21
CA SER A 217 -10.92 -8.59 -8.14
C SER A 217 -9.68 -9.14 -7.44
N ILE A 218 -9.01 -8.32 -6.61
CA ILE A 218 -7.87 -8.76 -5.80
C ILE A 218 -8.28 -9.87 -4.81
N LEU A 219 -9.40 -9.69 -4.10
CA LEU A 219 -9.92 -10.69 -3.15
C LEU A 219 -10.34 -12.00 -3.86
N SER A 220 -10.93 -11.91 -5.05
CA SER A 220 -11.23 -13.07 -5.88
C SER A 220 -9.96 -13.81 -6.29
N LEU A 221 -8.89 -13.09 -6.65
CA LEU A 221 -7.60 -13.69 -6.97
C LEU A 221 -6.97 -14.36 -5.73
N MET A 222 -7.06 -13.75 -4.56
CA MET A 222 -6.64 -14.36 -3.28
C MET A 222 -7.48 -15.58 -2.92
N THR A 223 -8.75 -15.64 -3.32
CA THR A 223 -9.60 -16.81 -3.11
C THR A 223 -9.14 -17.98 -4.00
N GLN A 224 -8.83 -17.70 -5.26
CA GLN A 224 -8.38 -18.70 -6.22
C GLN A 224 -6.94 -19.18 -5.93
N ASN A 225 -6.10 -18.27 -5.45
CA ASN A 225 -4.71 -18.53 -5.11
C ASN A 225 -4.43 -18.02 -3.68
N PRO A 226 -4.76 -18.79 -2.63
CA PRO A 226 -4.61 -18.36 -1.24
C PRO A 226 -3.18 -17.87 -0.91
N PRO A 227 -3.04 -16.76 -0.16
CA PRO A 227 -1.73 -16.29 0.29
C PRO A 227 -1.03 -17.34 1.15
N PRO A 228 0.31 -17.50 1.03
CA PRO A 228 1.03 -18.48 1.81
C PRO A 228 1.03 -18.12 3.30
N ALA A 229 1.12 -19.16 4.13
CA ALA A 229 1.34 -19.02 5.57
C ALA A 229 2.72 -18.40 5.86
N SER A 230 2.79 -17.62 6.94
CA SER A 230 4.04 -17.13 7.51
C SER A 230 3.85 -16.84 8.99
N ALA A 231 4.87 -17.09 9.80
CA ALA A 231 4.81 -16.86 11.24
C ALA A 231 5.07 -15.39 11.62
N LEU A 232 5.60 -14.59 10.68
CA LEU A 232 5.96 -13.18 10.85
C LEU A 232 6.78 -12.91 12.12
N LYS A 233 7.73 -13.80 12.42
CA LYS A 233 8.59 -13.72 13.61
C LYS A 233 9.78 -12.80 13.43
N THR A 234 10.11 -12.46 12.18
CA THR A 234 11.22 -11.57 11.86
C THR A 234 10.77 -10.45 10.91
N PRO A 235 11.45 -9.29 10.91
CA PRO A 235 11.18 -8.23 9.93
C PRO A 235 11.32 -8.71 8.48
N ALA A 236 12.27 -9.62 8.22
CA ALA A 236 12.53 -10.19 6.91
C ALA A 236 11.37 -11.07 6.42
N GLU A 237 10.80 -11.92 7.28
CA GLU A 237 9.61 -12.71 6.95
C GLU A 237 8.40 -11.83 6.60
N ARG A 238 8.24 -10.70 7.31
CA ARG A 238 7.20 -9.72 7.01
C ARG A 238 7.42 -9.07 5.65
N GLU A 239 8.62 -8.57 5.40
CA GLU A 239 8.95 -7.91 4.13
C GLU A 239 8.83 -8.86 2.93
N GLU A 240 9.25 -10.12 3.08
CA GLU A 240 9.09 -11.15 2.04
C GLU A 240 7.59 -11.41 1.75
N TRP A 241 6.77 -11.57 2.80
CA TRP A 241 5.34 -11.79 2.63
C TRP A 241 4.67 -10.60 1.93
N GLU A 242 5.02 -9.38 2.34
CA GLU A 242 4.54 -8.13 1.76
C GLU A 242 4.95 -7.93 0.29
N THR A 243 6.18 -8.33 -0.05
CA THR A 243 6.69 -8.36 -1.41
C THR A 243 5.91 -9.36 -2.27
N ASN A 244 5.67 -10.56 -1.74
CA ASN A 244 4.88 -11.59 -2.40
C ASN A 244 3.43 -11.14 -2.60
N PHE A 245 2.83 -10.51 -1.59
CA PHE A 245 1.48 -9.95 -1.68
C PHE A 245 1.37 -8.92 -2.82
N THR A 246 2.31 -7.97 -2.84
CA THR A 246 2.39 -6.95 -3.88
C THR A 246 2.51 -7.58 -5.26
N ARG A 247 3.49 -8.47 -5.45
CA ARG A 247 3.81 -9.08 -6.75
C ARG A 247 2.67 -9.94 -7.29
N ASN A 248 2.05 -10.75 -6.43
CA ASN A 248 1.15 -11.81 -6.86
C ASN A 248 -0.31 -11.37 -6.93
N TYR A 249 -0.72 -10.37 -6.13
CA TYR A 249 -2.13 -9.96 -6.03
C TYR A 249 -2.38 -8.52 -6.47
N VAL A 250 -1.53 -7.58 -6.08
CA VAL A 250 -1.78 -6.14 -6.34
C VAL A 250 -1.28 -5.73 -7.72
N SER A 251 0.01 -5.89 -8.00
CA SER A 251 0.63 -5.42 -9.24
C SER A 251 -0.06 -5.90 -10.52
N PRO A 252 -0.52 -7.18 -10.62
CA PRO A 252 -1.24 -7.64 -11.81
C PRO A 252 -2.56 -6.90 -12.03
N GLN A 253 -3.23 -6.47 -10.95
CA GLN A 253 -4.52 -5.80 -11.00
C GLN A 253 -4.42 -4.28 -11.15
N THR A 254 -3.29 -3.68 -10.77
CA THR A 254 -3.11 -2.22 -10.77
C THR A 254 -2.36 -1.72 -11.99
N LYS A 255 -1.68 -2.59 -12.74
CA LYS A 255 -0.99 -2.25 -14.00
C LYS A 255 -1.93 -1.57 -15.00
N SER A 256 -3.16 -2.07 -15.10
CA SER A 256 -4.22 -1.49 -15.93
C SER A 256 -5.55 -1.60 -15.19
N VAL A 257 -5.83 -0.64 -14.31
CA VAL A 257 -7.07 -0.59 -13.52
C VAL A 257 -8.32 -0.70 -14.42
N THR A 258 -8.31 -0.03 -15.58
CA THR A 258 -9.42 -0.06 -16.53
C THR A 258 -9.67 -1.47 -17.09
N GLU A 259 -8.61 -2.18 -17.44
CA GLU A 259 -8.70 -3.55 -17.95
C GLU A 259 -9.16 -4.52 -16.85
N THR A 260 -8.58 -4.43 -15.65
CA THR A 260 -9.00 -5.24 -14.51
C THR A 260 -10.48 -5.08 -14.21
N ILE A 261 -10.99 -3.85 -14.19
CA ILE A 261 -12.41 -3.58 -13.93
C ILE A 261 -13.30 -4.17 -15.04
N ALA A 262 -12.92 -3.98 -16.31
CA ALA A 262 -13.68 -4.52 -17.43
C ALA A 262 -13.75 -6.05 -17.41
N ASN A 263 -12.61 -6.70 -17.12
CA ASN A 263 -12.52 -8.16 -17.02
C ASN A 263 -13.34 -8.67 -15.83
N PHE A 264 -13.25 -8.02 -14.66
CA PHE A 264 -13.99 -8.43 -13.48
C PHE A 264 -15.50 -8.25 -13.65
N ARG A 265 -15.96 -7.15 -14.28
CA ARG A 265 -17.37 -6.96 -14.65
C ARG A 265 -17.88 -8.07 -15.56
N THR A 266 -17.10 -8.41 -16.60
CA THR A 266 -17.46 -9.51 -17.52
C THR A 266 -17.61 -10.85 -16.78
N MET A 267 -16.75 -11.10 -15.79
CA MET A 267 -16.84 -12.29 -14.93
C MET A 267 -18.11 -12.29 -14.06
N LEU A 268 -18.47 -11.13 -13.48
CA LEU A 268 -19.72 -10.98 -12.71
C LEU A 268 -20.97 -11.16 -13.57
N ASP A 269 -20.97 -10.61 -14.80
CA ASP A 269 -22.07 -10.74 -15.75
C ASP A 269 -22.27 -12.21 -16.14
N THR A 270 -21.17 -12.91 -16.43
CA THR A 270 -21.18 -14.35 -16.77
C THR A 270 -21.73 -15.17 -15.61
N ALA A 271 -21.31 -14.89 -14.37
CA ALA A 271 -21.80 -15.57 -13.18
C ALA A 271 -23.29 -15.29 -12.91
N SER A 272 -23.74 -14.06 -13.14
CA SER A 272 -25.14 -13.65 -12.96
C SER A 272 -26.05 -14.31 -13.99
N ALA A 273 -25.61 -14.37 -15.25
CA ALA A 273 -26.32 -15.05 -16.33
C ALA A 273 -26.45 -16.57 -16.06
N ALA A 274 -25.40 -17.21 -15.52
CA ALA A 274 -25.44 -18.62 -15.13
C ALA A 274 -26.47 -18.91 -14.01
N GLN A 275 -26.80 -17.91 -13.19
CA GLN A 275 -27.82 -18.00 -12.13
C GLN A 275 -29.22 -17.58 -12.59
N GLY A 276 -29.42 -17.32 -13.89
CA GLY A 276 -30.71 -16.89 -14.45
C GLY A 276 -31.13 -15.47 -14.07
N ASN A 277 -30.22 -14.67 -13.48
CA ASN A 277 -30.50 -13.31 -13.05
C ASN A 277 -30.04 -12.31 -14.11
N ASN A 278 -30.94 -11.98 -15.03
CA ASN A 278 -30.68 -11.12 -16.19
C ASN A 278 -30.70 -9.60 -15.87
N SER A 279 -30.60 -9.20 -14.61
CA SER A 279 -30.85 -7.81 -14.17
C SER A 279 -29.69 -6.82 -14.43
N GLY A 280 -28.46 -7.30 -14.71
CA GLY A 280 -27.28 -6.45 -15.02
C GLY A 280 -27.01 -6.24 -16.52
N ILE A 281 -27.89 -6.75 -17.37
CA ILE A 281 -27.57 -7.05 -18.76
C ILE A 281 -27.51 -5.81 -19.69
N ILE A 282 -28.07 -4.67 -19.30
CA ILE A 282 -28.19 -3.52 -20.21
C ILE A 282 -26.83 -2.89 -20.57
N GLU A 283 -25.94 -2.65 -19.60
CA GLU A 283 -24.63 -2.04 -19.86
C GLU A 283 -23.67 -3.02 -20.58
N SER A 284 -23.81 -4.31 -20.28
CA SER A 284 -23.13 -5.42 -20.95
C SER A 284 -23.60 -5.59 -22.40
N TRP A 285 -24.91 -5.51 -22.67
CA TRP A 285 -25.50 -5.63 -24.01
C TRP A 285 -25.16 -4.46 -24.92
N ILE A 286 -25.15 -3.23 -24.38
CA ILE A 286 -24.67 -2.06 -25.13
C ILE A 286 -23.23 -2.28 -25.62
N ASN A 287 -22.41 -3.04 -24.88
CA ASN A 287 -21.02 -3.32 -25.23
C ASN A 287 -20.76 -4.64 -25.98
N GLN A 288 -21.67 -5.64 -25.96
CA GLN A 288 -21.35 -7.01 -26.43
C GLN A 288 -22.37 -7.71 -27.37
N THR A 289 -23.56 -7.16 -27.67
CA THR A 289 -24.57 -7.94 -28.46
C THR A 289 -24.50 -7.95 -29.98
N GLN A 290 -23.45 -7.43 -30.62
CA GLN A 290 -23.23 -7.75 -32.03
C GLN A 290 -21.85 -8.37 -32.20
N ALA A 291 -21.83 -9.54 -32.86
CA ALA A 291 -20.60 -10.10 -33.40
C ALA A 291 -19.93 -8.98 -34.20
N ILE A 292 -18.76 -8.57 -33.74
CA ILE A 292 -18.06 -7.42 -34.29
C ILE A 292 -17.39 -7.89 -35.59
N ASP A 293 -18.19 -8.00 -36.64
CA ASP A 293 -17.71 -8.19 -38.00
C ASP A 293 -17.34 -6.84 -38.63
N ASP A 294 -16.66 -6.90 -39.79
CA ASP A 294 -16.21 -5.71 -40.50
C ASP A 294 -17.39 -4.80 -40.91
N GLU A 295 -18.59 -5.37 -41.09
CA GLU A 295 -19.82 -4.63 -41.41
C GLU A 295 -20.34 -3.85 -40.20
N HIS A 296 -20.34 -4.45 -39.01
CA HIS A 296 -20.74 -3.80 -37.76
C HIS A 296 -19.82 -2.62 -37.40
N HIS A 297 -18.51 -2.79 -37.59
CA HIS A 297 -17.51 -1.73 -37.39
C HIS A 297 -17.74 -0.52 -38.31
N ALA A 298 -18.04 -0.77 -39.58
CA ALA A 298 -18.28 0.28 -40.57
C ALA A 298 -19.59 1.03 -40.32
N ARG A 299 -20.58 0.37 -39.70
CA ARG A 299 -21.97 0.85 -39.64
C ARG A 299 -22.36 1.53 -38.33
N PHE A 300 -21.83 1.11 -37.18
CA PHE A 300 -22.34 1.56 -35.88
C PHE A 300 -21.34 2.35 -35.01
N LEU A 301 -20.06 2.44 -35.39
CA LEU A 301 -19.00 3.14 -34.65
C LEU A 301 -19.16 3.07 -33.09
N PRO A 302 -19.41 1.91 -32.46
CA PRO A 302 -19.82 1.87 -31.04
C PRO A 302 -18.75 2.42 -30.09
N ARG A 303 -17.51 2.50 -30.57
CA ARG A 303 -16.36 3.07 -29.86
C ARG A 303 -16.44 4.60 -29.68
N LEU A 304 -17.28 5.30 -30.45
CA LEU A 304 -17.40 6.77 -30.37
C LEU A 304 -17.99 7.25 -29.04
N TRP A 305 -18.88 6.45 -28.44
CA TRP A 305 -19.61 6.78 -27.21
C TRP A 305 -19.00 6.14 -25.97
N ARG A 306 -17.86 5.43 -26.12
CA ARG A 306 -17.15 4.91 -24.96
C ARG A 306 -16.61 6.10 -24.18
N LYS A 307 -16.88 6.14 -22.87
CA LYS A 307 -16.22 7.12 -21.99
C LYS A 307 -14.73 6.80 -21.96
N ILE A 308 -13.96 7.46 -22.83
CA ILE A 308 -12.51 7.47 -22.75
C ILE A 308 -12.16 8.35 -21.54
N GLY A 309 -11.29 7.87 -20.65
CA GLY A 309 -10.84 8.66 -19.51
C GLY A 309 -10.29 10.01 -19.98
N ILE A 310 -10.50 11.07 -19.20
CA ILE A 310 -9.98 12.41 -19.53
C ILE A 310 -8.45 12.36 -19.44
N ASN A 311 -7.73 12.58 -20.54
CA ASN A 311 -6.27 12.68 -20.51
C ASN A 311 -5.87 13.82 -19.56
N SER A 312 -5.39 13.46 -18.38
CA SER A 312 -5.06 14.35 -17.27
C SER A 312 -3.77 13.88 -16.62
N PHE A 313 -3.10 14.78 -15.91
CA PHE A 313 -1.88 14.44 -15.19
C PHE A 313 -2.15 13.36 -14.13
N GLU A 314 -3.33 13.39 -13.51
CA GLU A 314 -3.80 12.40 -12.54
C GLU A 314 -3.92 11.01 -13.16
N ASN A 315 -4.47 10.91 -14.38
CA ASN A 315 -4.55 9.64 -15.12
C ASN A 315 -3.16 9.12 -15.51
N PHE A 316 -2.28 10.00 -15.97
CA PHE A 316 -0.90 9.63 -16.26
C PHE A 316 -0.19 9.11 -15.00
N ARG A 317 -0.29 9.83 -13.88
CA ARG A 317 0.29 9.44 -12.60
C ARG A 317 -0.28 8.12 -12.08
N ALA A 318 -1.58 7.92 -12.19
CA ALA A 318 -2.23 6.67 -11.80
C ALA A 318 -1.70 5.47 -12.62
N HIS A 319 -1.60 5.64 -13.94
CA HIS A 319 -1.01 4.62 -14.82
C HIS A 319 0.47 4.37 -14.50
N PHE A 320 1.24 5.44 -14.25
CA PHE A 320 2.64 5.35 -13.86
C PHE A 320 2.81 4.56 -12.55
N ASN A 321 2.02 4.89 -11.53
CA ASN A 321 2.05 4.24 -10.23
C ASN A 321 1.54 2.80 -10.26
N GLY A 322 0.63 2.47 -11.18
CA GLY A 322 0.10 1.12 -11.36
C GLY A 322 1.16 0.06 -11.65
N ASN A 323 2.28 0.47 -12.27
CA ASN A 323 3.46 -0.36 -12.51
C ASN A 323 4.75 0.35 -12.07
N LEU A 324 4.73 0.91 -10.85
CA LEU A 324 5.77 1.79 -10.33
C LEU A 324 7.18 1.21 -10.48
N SER A 325 7.40 -0.05 -10.06
CA SER A 325 8.72 -0.68 -10.07
C SER A 325 9.36 -0.79 -11.46
N GLN A 326 8.55 -0.96 -12.52
CA GLN A 326 9.04 -1.01 -13.88
C GLN A 326 9.18 0.41 -14.46
N ASN A 327 8.14 1.23 -14.28
CA ASN A 327 8.11 2.58 -14.84
C ASN A 327 9.20 3.50 -14.26
N GLN A 328 9.60 3.32 -13.00
CA GLN A 328 10.75 4.02 -12.42
C GLN A 328 12.08 3.65 -13.07
N LYS A 329 12.23 2.40 -13.54
CA LYS A 329 13.44 1.95 -14.25
C LYS A 329 13.47 2.50 -15.67
N ASP A 330 12.33 2.46 -16.35
CA ASP A 330 12.21 2.87 -17.75
C ASP A 330 12.20 4.40 -17.89
N PHE A 331 11.62 5.10 -16.91
CA PHE A 331 11.42 6.55 -16.92
C PHE A 331 11.82 7.21 -15.58
N PRO A 332 13.11 7.15 -15.20
CA PRO A 332 13.57 7.60 -13.87
C PRO A 332 13.29 9.09 -13.60
N PHE A 333 13.29 9.94 -14.63
CA PHE A 333 13.00 11.38 -14.49
C PHE A 333 11.52 11.70 -14.22
N LEU A 334 10.62 10.73 -14.42
CA LEU A 334 9.19 10.87 -14.14
C LEU A 334 8.83 10.39 -12.72
N SER A 335 9.78 9.76 -12.02
CA SER A 335 9.64 9.34 -10.63
C SER A 335 9.87 10.55 -9.72
N VAL A 336 8.85 11.37 -9.51
CA VAL A 336 8.88 12.53 -8.59
C VAL A 336 8.06 12.25 -7.34
#